data_AF-A0AB35X4D2-F1
#
_entry.id   AF-A0AB35X4D2-F1
#
_cell.length_a   1.000
_cell.length_b   1.000
_cell.length_c   1.000
_cell.angle_alpha   90.00
_cell.angle_beta   90.00
_cell.angle_gamma   90.00
#
_symmetry.space_group_name_H-M   'P 1'
#
loop_
_entity.id
_entity.type
_entity.pdbx_description
1 polymer ?
#
loop_
_entity_poly.entity_id
_entity_poly.type
_entity_poly.pdbx_seq_one_letter_code
_entity_poly.pdbx_strand_id
1 'polypeptide(L)'
;MFDDLKESWYVSKVEAVIQTEINKLPLMFRNHTEGLAHGIVLYQYKVNAVVFGLFSGERLNPTVVAAHSVLMFIDAYGFNGTIIVNGEDCLGTLKIICMNLMVVLDTAPLDNLEVSFLENFSAPIFNRIFADNLKGSNFNF
;
A
#
# COMPACT_ATOMS: atom_id res chain seq x y z
N MET A 1 -17.29 6.14 -20.91
CA MET A 1 -16.18 6.30 -21.88
C MET A 1 -15.05 7.18 -21.33
N PHE A 2 -15.29 8.43 -20.91
CA PHE A 2 -14.23 9.22 -20.24
C PHE A 2 -14.05 8.90 -18.74
N ASP A 3 -15.08 8.40 -18.07
CA ASP A 3 -14.99 8.02 -16.66
C ASP A 3 -14.15 6.76 -16.46
N ASP A 4 -14.25 5.80 -17.38
CA ASP A 4 -13.40 4.60 -17.42
C ASP A 4 -11.90 4.97 -17.57
N LEU A 5 -11.60 6.01 -18.36
CA LEU A 5 -10.25 6.56 -18.53
C LEU A 5 -9.74 7.28 -17.27
N LYS A 6 -10.63 7.95 -16.51
CA LYS A 6 -10.26 8.61 -15.24
C LYS A 6 -9.98 7.58 -14.14
N GLU A 7 -10.73 6.49 -14.12
CA GLU A 7 -10.52 5.39 -13.19
C GLU A 7 -9.20 4.68 -13.49
N SER A 8 -8.93 4.33 -14.76
CA SER A 8 -7.66 3.72 -15.14
C SER A 8 -6.46 4.64 -14.83
N TRP A 9 -6.61 5.95 -15.04
CA TRP A 9 -5.56 6.92 -14.72
C TRP A 9 -5.27 7.02 -13.23
N TYR A 10 -6.31 6.98 -12.38
CA TYR A 10 -6.12 7.01 -10.94
C TYR A 10 -5.45 5.72 -10.43
N VAL A 11 -5.86 4.55 -10.93
CA VAL A 11 -5.22 3.28 -10.62
C VAL A 11 -3.73 3.31 -11.00
N SER A 12 -3.38 3.84 -12.18
CA SER A 12 -1.98 4.04 -12.58
C SER A 12 -1.22 5.02 -11.69
N LYS A 13 -1.87 6.03 -11.12
CA LYS A 13 -1.23 6.92 -10.13
C LYS A 13 -0.87 6.18 -8.84
N VAL A 14 -1.78 5.34 -8.34
CA VAL A 14 -1.51 4.53 -7.15
C VAL A 14 -0.34 3.58 -7.42
N GLU A 15 -0.34 2.91 -8.58
CA GLU A 15 0.77 2.05 -9.01
C GLU A 15 2.09 2.83 -9.06
N ALA A 16 2.08 4.05 -9.61
CA ALA A 16 3.28 4.89 -9.69
C ALA A 16 3.82 5.30 -8.31
N VAL A 17 2.96 5.52 -7.31
CA VAL A 17 3.39 5.78 -5.93
C VAL A 17 4.15 4.58 -5.36
N ILE A 18 3.59 3.38 -5.50
CA ILE A 18 4.24 2.14 -5.03
C ILE A 18 5.56 1.91 -5.78
N GLN A 19 5.56 2.08 -7.10
CA GLN A 19 6.77 1.94 -7.93
C GLN A 19 7.85 2.96 -7.54
N THR A 20 7.45 4.18 -7.16
CA THR A 20 8.37 5.21 -6.68
C THR A 20 9.06 4.78 -5.38
N GLU A 21 8.32 4.17 -4.44
CA GLU A 21 8.92 3.64 -3.21
C GLU A 21 9.85 2.46 -3.48
N ILE A 22 9.46 1.53 -4.37
CA ILE A 22 10.35 0.44 -4.83
C ILE A 22 11.65 1.01 -5.42
N ASN A 23 11.55 2.08 -6.21
CA ASN A 23 12.71 2.69 -6.86
C ASN A 23 13.67 3.41 -5.90
N LYS A 24 13.22 3.77 -4.70
CA LYS A 24 14.07 4.37 -3.65
C LYS A 24 14.91 3.33 -2.90
N LEU A 25 14.59 2.04 -3.04
CA LEU A 25 15.31 0.97 -2.36
C LEU A 25 16.72 0.79 -2.92
N PRO A 26 17.68 0.31 -2.11
CA PRO A 26 18.99 -0.09 -2.62
C PRO A 26 18.86 -1.13 -3.74
N LEU A 27 19.78 -1.10 -4.71
CA LEU A 27 19.72 -1.94 -5.92
C LEU A 27 19.49 -3.42 -5.61
N MET A 28 20.13 -3.95 -4.55
CA MET A 28 19.98 -5.35 -4.14
C MET A 28 18.54 -5.74 -3.76
N PHE A 29 17.71 -4.80 -3.30
CA PHE A 29 16.29 -5.04 -2.95
C PHE A 29 15.32 -4.75 -4.10
N ARG A 30 15.79 -4.08 -5.16
CA ARG A 30 14.97 -3.74 -6.34
C ARG A 30 15.10 -4.78 -7.45
N ASN A 31 16.20 -5.53 -7.48
CA ASN A 31 16.35 -6.66 -8.40
C ASN A 31 15.17 -7.62 -8.22
N HIS A 32 14.60 -8.12 -9.31
CA HIS A 32 13.46 -9.05 -9.30
C HIS A 32 12.12 -8.47 -8.83
N THR A 33 12.00 -7.15 -8.67
CA THR A 33 10.71 -6.49 -8.34
C THR A 33 9.91 -6.10 -9.59
N GLU A 34 10.27 -6.57 -10.78
CA GLU A 34 9.54 -6.25 -12.00
C GLU A 34 8.07 -6.67 -11.89
N GLY A 35 7.17 -5.71 -12.15
CA GLY A 35 5.72 -5.92 -12.08
C GLY A 35 5.14 -6.03 -10.66
N LEU A 36 5.94 -5.88 -9.60
CA LEU A 36 5.46 -5.98 -8.21
C LEU A 36 4.41 -4.91 -7.89
N ALA A 37 4.67 -3.65 -8.23
CA ALA A 37 3.70 -2.55 -8.03
C ALA A 37 2.37 -2.84 -8.74
N HIS A 38 2.45 -3.30 -9.99
CA HIS A 38 1.29 -3.68 -10.78
C HIS A 38 0.52 -4.85 -10.14
N GLY A 39 1.23 -5.89 -9.68
CA GLY A 39 0.65 -7.04 -9.00
C GLY A 39 -0.10 -6.67 -7.73
N ILE A 40 0.44 -5.74 -6.93
CA ILE A 40 -0.21 -5.23 -5.72
C ILE A 40 -1.52 -4.52 -6.07
N VAL A 41 -1.49 -3.62 -7.05
CA VAL A 41 -2.67 -2.84 -7.46
C VAL A 41 -3.74 -3.74 -8.08
N LEU A 42 -3.35 -4.69 -8.93
CA LEU A 42 -4.29 -5.67 -9.49
C LEU A 42 -4.92 -6.54 -8.40
N TYR A 43 -4.14 -6.96 -7.40
CA TYR A 43 -4.68 -7.71 -6.27
C TYR A 43 -5.71 -6.88 -5.51
N GLN A 44 -5.39 -5.63 -5.17
CA GLN A 44 -6.33 -4.72 -4.51
C GLN A 44 -7.60 -4.54 -5.35
N TYR A 45 -7.48 -4.35 -6.67
CA TYR A 45 -8.63 -4.16 -7.54
C TYR A 45 -9.54 -5.40 -7.56
N LYS A 46 -8.95 -6.61 -7.55
CA LYS A 46 -9.71 -7.86 -7.50
C LYS A 46 -10.43 -8.09 -6.18
N VAL A 47 -9.80 -7.72 -5.06
CA VAL A 47 -10.34 -7.97 -3.72
C VAL A 47 -11.33 -6.88 -3.30
N ASN A 48 -10.98 -5.62 -3.54
CA ASN A 48 -11.81 -4.48 -3.21
C ASN A 48 -11.48 -3.28 -4.08
N ALA A 49 -12.16 -3.16 -5.23
CA ALA A 49 -12.03 -2.02 -6.13
C ALA A 49 -12.57 -0.70 -5.54
N VAL A 50 -13.37 -0.73 -4.47
CA VAL A 50 -14.02 0.47 -3.89
C VAL A 50 -12.99 1.48 -3.40
N VAL A 51 -11.81 1.04 -2.98
CA VAL A 51 -10.72 1.95 -2.55
C VAL A 51 -10.21 2.85 -3.69
N PHE A 52 -10.44 2.44 -4.94
CA PHE A 52 -10.15 3.26 -6.13
C PHE A 52 -11.36 4.08 -6.58
N GLY A 53 -12.47 4.06 -5.85
CA GLY A 53 -13.69 4.78 -6.17
C GLY A 53 -13.67 6.26 -5.77
N LEU A 54 -14.80 6.92 -6.00
CA LEU A 54 -15.09 8.25 -5.46
C LEU A 54 -15.87 8.11 -4.15
N PHE A 55 -15.49 8.88 -3.15
CA PHE A 55 -16.16 9.02 -1.87
C PHE A 55 -16.66 10.46 -1.77
N SER A 56 -17.98 10.65 -1.76
CA SER A 56 -18.60 11.99 -1.73
C SER A 56 -18.14 12.94 -2.85
N GLY A 57 -17.74 12.39 -4.02
CA GLY A 57 -17.29 13.16 -5.18
C GLY A 57 -15.77 13.37 -5.26
N GLU A 58 -15.01 12.95 -4.26
CA GLU A 58 -13.55 13.06 -4.22
C GLU A 58 -12.88 11.68 -4.12
N ARG A 59 -11.62 11.59 -4.55
CA ARG A 59 -10.82 10.36 -4.41
C ARG A 59 -9.89 10.52 -3.23
N LEU A 60 -9.64 9.43 -2.52
CA LEU A 60 -8.57 9.38 -1.53
C LEU A 60 -7.23 9.78 -2.16
N ASN A 61 -6.33 10.32 -1.37
CA ASN A 61 -4.95 10.53 -1.78
C ASN A 61 -4.35 9.19 -2.29
N PRO A 62 -3.70 9.17 -3.47
CA PRO A 62 -3.07 7.96 -4.01
C PRO A 62 -2.09 7.29 -3.03
N THR A 63 -1.44 8.05 -2.16
CA THR A 63 -0.54 7.53 -1.12
C THR A 63 -1.29 6.73 -0.06
N VAL A 64 -2.49 7.17 0.33
CA VAL A 64 -3.36 6.42 1.27
C VAL A 64 -3.75 5.08 0.65
N VAL A 65 -4.19 5.09 -0.61
CA VAL A 65 -4.58 3.86 -1.32
C VAL A 65 -3.38 2.97 -1.58
N ALA A 66 -2.20 3.52 -1.89
CA ALA A 66 -0.97 2.77 -2.06
C ALA A 66 -0.58 2.05 -0.76
N ALA A 67 -0.57 2.77 0.38
CA ALA A 67 -0.27 2.19 1.69
C ALA A 67 -1.23 1.04 2.03
N HIS A 68 -2.53 1.28 1.85
CA HIS A 68 -3.56 0.26 2.08
C HIS A 68 -3.38 -0.95 1.16
N SER A 69 -3.10 -0.74 -0.13
CA SER A 69 -2.91 -1.82 -1.10
C SER A 69 -1.70 -2.69 -0.75
N VAL A 70 -0.59 -2.06 -0.33
CA VAL A 70 0.61 -2.79 0.13
C VAL A 70 0.29 -3.59 1.40
N LEU A 71 -0.40 -3.01 2.37
CA LEU A 71 -0.84 -3.70 3.59
C LEU A 71 -1.70 -4.93 3.27
N MET A 72 -2.72 -4.76 2.44
CA MET A 72 -3.61 -5.84 2.02
C MET A 72 -2.86 -6.95 1.29
N PHE A 73 -1.86 -6.60 0.47
CA PHE A 73 -1.04 -7.58 -0.22
C PHE A 73 -0.17 -8.37 0.76
N ILE A 74 0.48 -7.70 1.73
CA ILE A 74 1.28 -8.37 2.76
C ILE A 74 0.39 -9.28 3.62
N ASP A 75 -0.78 -8.80 4.02
CA ASP A 75 -1.71 -9.57 4.85
C ASP A 75 -2.16 -10.87 4.16
N ALA A 76 -2.42 -10.79 2.86
CA ALA A 76 -2.91 -11.91 2.08
C ALA A 76 -1.84 -12.98 1.81
N TYR A 77 -0.63 -12.55 1.47
CA TYR A 77 0.43 -13.46 1.02
C TYR A 77 1.49 -13.76 2.07
N GLY A 78 1.61 -12.92 3.10
CA GLY A 78 2.66 -12.99 4.11
C GLY A 78 2.41 -13.96 5.26
N PHE A 79 1.31 -14.72 5.27
CA PHE A 79 0.94 -15.64 6.36
C PHE A 79 2.03 -16.69 6.65
N ASN A 80 2.73 -17.15 5.62
CA ASN A 80 3.82 -18.12 5.75
C ASN A 80 5.19 -17.48 6.07
N GLY A 81 5.21 -16.19 6.43
CA GLY A 81 6.44 -15.47 6.78
C GLY A 81 7.36 -15.15 5.60
N THR A 82 6.91 -15.39 4.37
CA THR A 82 7.64 -15.09 3.12
C THR A 82 6.64 -14.67 2.05
N ILE A 83 7.08 -13.83 1.11
CA ILE A 83 6.30 -13.47 -0.09
C ILE A 83 7.22 -13.61 -1.29
N ILE A 84 7.11 -14.72 -2.02
CA ILE A 84 8.00 -15.00 -3.15
C ILE A 84 7.48 -14.33 -4.41
N VAL A 85 8.26 -13.40 -4.96
CA VAL A 85 7.99 -12.73 -6.24
C VAL A 85 9.23 -12.88 -7.11
N ASN A 86 9.05 -13.41 -8.33
CA ASN A 86 10.15 -13.69 -9.25
C ASN A 86 11.33 -14.50 -8.64
N GLY A 87 11.03 -15.35 -7.65
CA GLY A 87 12.03 -16.19 -6.97
C GLY A 87 12.69 -15.57 -5.74
N GLU A 88 12.38 -14.31 -5.40
CA GLU A 88 12.95 -13.60 -4.26
C GLU A 88 11.91 -13.36 -3.17
N ASP A 89 12.32 -13.46 -1.90
CA ASP A 89 11.45 -13.08 -0.77
C ASP A 89 11.35 -11.55 -0.65
N CYS A 90 10.17 -11.05 -0.95
CA CYS A 90 9.85 -9.63 -0.96
C CYS A 90 9.18 -9.16 0.34
N LEU A 91 8.90 -10.02 1.33
CA LEU A 91 8.14 -9.62 2.52
C LEU A 91 8.82 -8.47 3.28
N GLY A 92 10.13 -8.58 3.53
CA GLY A 92 10.90 -7.52 4.20
C GLY A 92 10.87 -6.22 3.41
N THR A 93 11.05 -6.30 2.09
CA THR A 93 10.99 -5.17 1.16
C THR A 93 9.62 -4.48 1.20
N LEU A 94 8.53 -5.24 1.16
CA LEU A 94 7.17 -4.71 1.23
C LEU A 94 6.87 -4.05 2.57
N LYS A 95 7.38 -4.60 3.69
CA LYS A 95 7.29 -3.95 5.00
C LYS A 95 8.01 -2.61 5.04
N ILE A 96 9.20 -2.51 4.44
CA ILE A 96 9.95 -1.24 4.33
C ILE A 96 9.15 -0.21 3.50
N ILE A 97 8.65 -0.61 2.33
CA ILE A 97 7.82 0.26 1.48
C ILE A 97 6.59 0.75 2.24
N CYS A 98 5.90 -0.15 2.94
CA CYS A 98 4.73 0.19 3.76
C CYS A 98 5.09 1.23 4.82
N MET A 99 6.18 1.03 5.57
CA MET A 99 6.61 1.98 6.60
C MET A 99 6.96 3.36 6.02
N ASN A 100 7.64 3.40 4.87
CA ASN A 100 7.95 4.67 4.21
C ASN A 100 6.68 5.42 3.79
N LEU A 101 5.68 4.72 3.25
CA LEU A 101 4.39 5.32 2.90
C LEU A 101 3.67 5.85 4.14
N MET A 102 3.68 5.12 5.26
CA MET A 102 3.08 5.59 6.52
C MET A 102 3.77 6.85 7.04
N VAL A 103 5.10 6.93 7.00
CA VAL A 103 5.84 8.14 7.40
C VAL A 103 5.49 9.34 6.50
N VAL A 104 5.29 9.11 5.20
CA VAL A 104 4.82 10.17 4.30
C VAL A 104 3.40 10.62 4.69
N LEU A 105 2.52 9.69 5.04
CA LEU A 105 1.14 10.00 5.46
C LEU A 105 1.09 10.75 6.80
N ASP A 106 1.95 10.41 7.76
CA ASP A 106 2.04 11.09 9.06
C ASP A 106 2.43 12.57 8.94
N THR A 107 3.07 12.96 7.83
CA THR A 107 3.50 14.34 7.57
C THR A 107 2.65 15.05 6.51
N ALA A 108 1.71 14.34 5.89
CA ALA A 108 0.83 14.90 4.88
C ALA A 108 -0.39 15.58 5.52
N PRO A 109 -0.90 16.68 4.94
CA PRO A 109 -2.18 17.23 5.34
C PRO A 109 -3.30 16.31 4.82
N LEU A 110 -3.71 15.34 5.63
CA LEU A 110 -4.81 14.42 5.33
C LEU A 110 -6.15 15.05 5.71
N ASP A 111 -7.18 14.77 4.92
CA ASP A 111 -8.55 15.15 5.27
C ASP A 111 -9.21 14.15 6.24
N ASN A 112 -10.39 14.49 6.77
CA ASN A 112 -11.10 13.62 7.72
C ASN A 112 -11.53 12.28 7.11
N LEU A 113 -11.79 12.22 5.80
CA LEU A 113 -12.17 10.99 5.12
C LEU A 113 -10.97 10.04 5.06
N GLU A 114 -9.79 10.56 4.74
CA GLU A 114 -8.54 9.82 4.66
C GLU A 114 -8.09 9.31 6.03
N VAL A 115 -8.15 10.16 7.06
CA VAL A 115 -7.87 9.76 8.45
C VAL A 115 -8.82 8.65 8.88
N SER A 116 -10.13 8.84 8.67
CA SER A 116 -11.13 7.82 9.01
C SER A 116 -10.91 6.52 8.24
N PHE A 117 -10.52 6.59 6.96
CA PHE A 117 -10.20 5.41 6.18
C PHE A 117 -8.98 4.66 6.75
N LEU A 118 -7.91 5.39 7.08
CA LEU A 118 -6.71 4.81 7.66
C LEU A 118 -7.00 4.13 9.00
N GLU A 119 -7.72 4.79 9.90
CA GLU A 119 -8.07 4.26 11.23
C GLU A 119 -8.95 3.01 11.14
N ASN A 120 -9.98 3.03 10.28
CA ASN A 120 -10.97 1.96 10.24
C ASN A 120 -10.55 0.76 9.39
N PHE A 121 -9.74 0.96 8.34
CA PHE A 121 -9.41 -0.09 7.38
C PHE A 121 -7.93 -0.44 7.36
N SER A 122 -7.03 0.54 7.44
CA SER A 122 -5.59 0.28 7.31
C SER A 122 -4.93 -0.07 8.65
N ALA A 123 -5.25 0.64 9.72
CA ALA A 123 -4.64 0.45 11.04
C ALA A 123 -4.85 -0.97 11.62
N PRO A 124 -6.03 -1.62 11.48
CA PRO A 124 -6.21 -2.98 11.97
C PRO A 124 -5.28 -3.99 11.26
N ILE A 125 -5.06 -3.81 9.96
CA ILE A 125 -4.19 -4.67 9.15
C ILE A 125 -2.73 -4.39 9.49
N PHE A 126 -2.36 -3.11 9.59
CA PHE A 126 -1.03 -2.68 10.01
C PHE A 126 -0.66 -3.31 11.36
N ASN A 127 -1.53 -3.18 12.35
CA ASN A 127 -1.30 -3.73 13.69
C ASN A 127 -1.13 -5.25 13.64
N ARG A 128 -1.86 -5.97 12.79
CA ARG A 128 -1.68 -7.41 12.62
C ARG A 128 -0.33 -7.78 11.98
N ILE A 129 0.09 -7.08 10.94
CA ILE A 129 1.35 -7.36 10.22
C ILE A 129 2.60 -7.00 11.04
N PHE A 130 2.48 -5.96 11.87
CA PHE A 130 3.59 -5.40 12.64
C PHE A 130 3.51 -5.68 14.15
N ALA A 131 2.50 -6.42 14.64
CA ALA A 131 2.31 -6.77 16.06
C ALA A 131 3.58 -7.37 16.70
N ASP A 132 4.32 -8.21 15.97
CA ASP A 132 5.55 -8.84 16.48
C ASP A 132 6.73 -7.85 16.60
N ASN A 133 6.70 -6.73 15.86
CA ASN A 133 7.70 -5.66 15.92
C ASN A 133 7.34 -4.57 16.97
N LEU A 134 6.08 -4.49 17.41
CA LEU A 134 5.56 -3.44 18.28
C LEU A 134 5.68 -3.75 19.78
N LYS A 135 6.28 -4.88 20.18
CA LYS A 135 6.65 -5.12 21.60
C LYS A 135 7.67 -4.12 22.16
N GLY A 136 8.12 -3.13 21.38
CA GLY A 136 8.99 -2.05 21.82
C GLY A 136 8.80 -0.70 21.13
N SER A 137 7.70 -0.45 20.40
CA SER A 137 7.51 0.84 19.70
C SER A 137 6.06 1.31 19.85
N ASN A 138 5.87 2.34 20.67
CA ASN A 138 4.59 3.04 20.79
C ASN A 138 4.36 3.91 19.54
N PHE A 139 3.65 3.38 18.55
CA PHE A 139 2.95 4.22 17.59
C PHE A 139 1.58 4.56 18.19
N ASN A 140 1.41 5.81 18.59
CA ASN A 140 0.09 6.36 18.90
C ASN A 140 -0.45 6.94 17.60
N PHE A 141 -1.57 6.39 17.11
CA PHE A 141 -2.45 7.07 16.17
C PHE A 141 -3.19 8.20 16.91
#